data_AF-A0A087UI75-F1
#
_entry.id   AF-A0A087UI75-F1
#
_cell.length_a   1.000
_cell.length_b   1.000
_cell.length_c   1.000
_cell.angle_alpha   90.00
_cell.angle_beta   90.00
_cell.angle_gamma   90.00
#
_symmetry.space_group_name_H-M   'P 1'
#
loop_
_entity.id
_entity.type
_entity.pdbx_description
1 polymer ?
#
loop_
_entity_poly.entity_id
_entity_poly.type
_entity_poly.pdbx_seq_one_letter_code
_entity_poly.pdbx_strand_id
1 'polypeptide(L)'
;MDPDTHERIGHWYKVKGTKTLPCSAISHGDPLPKKRVILLWKPPKDRPKGEVIFVATVLQSYGNYYSGIVAGIPPSEEQEDEHEGPY
;
A
#
# COMPACT_ATOMS: atom_id res chain seq x y z
N MET A 1 -3.74 5.88 -5.18
CA MET A 1 -4.69 6.92 -5.59
C MET A 1 -3.90 8.15 -5.95
N ASP A 2 -4.45 8.95 -6.86
CA ASP A 2 -3.92 10.25 -7.19
C ASP A 2 -4.15 11.22 -6.01
N PRO A 3 -3.14 11.99 -5.58
CA PRO A 3 -3.28 12.89 -4.43
C PRO A 3 -4.17 14.10 -4.73
N ASP A 4 -4.24 14.57 -5.98
CA ASP A 4 -4.97 15.78 -6.34
C ASP A 4 -6.43 15.48 -6.62
N THR A 5 -6.71 14.40 -7.36
CA THR A 5 -8.07 14.05 -7.78
C THR A 5 -8.76 13.03 -6.88
N HIS A 6 -8.01 12.38 -5.99
CA HIS A 6 -8.44 11.21 -5.22
C HIS A 6 -8.92 10.02 -6.06
N GLU A 7 -8.63 10.02 -7.37
CA GLU A 7 -8.97 8.93 -8.26
C GLU A 7 -8.13 7.69 -7.96
N ARG A 8 -8.75 6.51 -8.04
CA ARG A 8 -8.01 5.24 -7.94
C ARG A 8 -7.32 4.96 -9.28
N ILE A 9 -6.01 5.14 -9.29
CA ILE A 9 -5.16 5.01 -10.47
C ILE A 9 -4.28 3.73 -10.44
N GLY A 10 -3.76 3.37 -11.62
CA GLY A 10 -2.87 2.23 -11.82
C GLY A 10 -3.59 0.88 -11.83
N HIS A 11 -2.82 -0.20 -11.94
CA HIS A 11 -3.34 -1.56 -12.07
C HIS A 11 -2.68 -2.50 -11.07
N TRP A 12 -3.48 -3.29 -10.37
CA TRP A 12 -2.97 -4.35 -9.50
C TRP A 12 -2.86 -5.65 -10.28
N TYR A 13 -1.80 -6.41 -10.02
CA TYR A 13 -1.67 -7.78 -10.50
C TYR A 13 -2.15 -8.78 -9.46
N LYS A 14 -2.84 -9.82 -9.93
CA LYS A 14 -3.22 -10.93 -9.07
C LYS A 14 -1.95 -11.67 -8.63
N VAL A 15 -1.76 -11.76 -7.32
CA VAL A 15 -0.74 -12.57 -6.66
C VAL A 15 -1.41 -13.67 -5.83
N LYS A 16 -0.65 -14.66 -5.34
CA LYS A 16 -1.19 -15.77 -4.55
C LYS A 16 -2.01 -15.26 -3.36
N GLY A 17 -3.22 -15.80 -3.17
CA GLY A 17 -4.11 -15.45 -2.06
C GLY A 17 -4.79 -14.07 -2.18
N THR A 18 -4.78 -13.47 -3.38
CA THR A 18 -5.44 -12.18 -3.64
C THR A 18 -6.40 -12.25 -4.83
N LYS A 19 -7.28 -11.25 -4.89
CA LYS A 19 -8.20 -11.00 -6.00
C LYS A 19 -8.21 -9.52 -6.33
N THR A 20 -8.06 -9.18 -7.61
CA THR A 20 -8.23 -7.80 -8.08
C THR A 20 -9.71 -7.44 -8.12
N LEU A 21 -10.01 -6.18 -7.83
CA LEU A 21 -11.36 -5.63 -7.83
C LEU A 21 -11.48 -4.57 -8.94
N PRO A 22 -12.71 -4.26 -9.39
CA PRO A 22 -12.96 -3.04 -10.15
C PRO A 22 -12.44 -1.80 -9.38
N CYS A 23 -12.08 -0.75 -10.11
CA CYS A 23 -11.60 0.53 -9.54
C CYS A 23 -10.22 0.44 -8.86
N SER A 24 -9.24 -0.17 -9.55
CA SER A 24 -7.81 -0.15 -9.14
C SER A 24 -7.59 -0.51 -7.67
N ALA A 25 -8.23 -1.60 -7.24
CA ALA A 25 -8.11 -2.15 -5.89
C ALA A 25 -7.79 -3.65 -5.92
N ILE A 26 -7.26 -4.15 -4.80
CA ILE A 26 -6.93 -5.56 -4.60
C ILE A 26 -7.36 -5.97 -3.18
N SER A 27 -7.86 -7.19 -3.03
CA SER A 27 -8.32 -7.75 -1.75
C SER A 27 -7.82 -9.18 -1.57
N HIS A 28 -8.10 -9.77 -0.41
CA HIS A 28 -7.85 -11.19 -0.17
C HIS A 28 -8.67 -12.05 -1.13
N GLY A 29 -8.10 -13.18 -1.55
CA GLY A 29 -8.79 -14.18 -2.37
C GLY A 29 -9.50 -15.27 -1.56
N ASP A 30 -9.14 -15.39 -0.28
CA ASP A 30 -9.61 -16.42 0.65
C ASP A 30 -9.54 -15.90 2.10
N PRO A 31 -10.34 -16.47 3.02
CA PRO A 31 -10.42 -16.02 4.41
C PRO A 31 -9.28 -16.58 5.28
N LEU A 32 -8.27 -17.25 4.72
CA LEU A 32 -7.19 -17.81 5.52
C LEU A 32 -6.33 -16.71 6.14
N PRO A 33 -5.88 -16.86 7.40
CA PRO A 33 -5.05 -15.87 8.08
C PRO A 33 -3.71 -15.69 7.36
N LYS A 34 -3.26 -14.45 7.24
CA LYS A 34 -2.02 -14.08 6.53
C LYS A 34 -1.14 -13.24 7.45
N LYS A 35 0.11 -13.66 7.64
CA LYS A 35 1.12 -12.87 8.38
C LYS A 35 1.74 -11.76 7.52
N ARG A 36 1.82 -11.98 6.21
CA ARG A 36 2.40 -11.06 5.23
C ARG A 36 1.78 -11.29 3.85
N VAL A 37 1.64 -10.22 3.08
CA VAL A 37 1.26 -10.24 1.68
C VAL A 37 2.19 -9.30 0.91
N ILE A 38 2.66 -9.72 -0.26
CA ILE A 38 3.41 -8.87 -1.19
C ILE A 38 2.48 -8.55 -2.34
N LEU A 39 2.25 -7.26 -2.61
CA LEU A 39 1.35 -6.81 -3.66
C LEU A 39 2.16 -6.22 -4.82
N LEU A 40 1.71 -6.42 -6.05
CA LEU A 40 2.33 -5.86 -7.23
C LEU A 40 1.39 -4.85 -7.89
N TRP A 41 1.84 -3.60 -7.96
CA TRP A 41 1.13 -2.48 -8.57
C TRP A 41 1.90 -1.96 -9.77
N LYS A 42 1.18 -1.62 -10.83
CA LYS A 42 1.71 -0.98 -12.02
C LYS A 42 1.16 0.43 -12.16
N PRO A 43 2.02 1.44 -12.37
CA PRO A 43 1.58 2.81 -12.61
C PRO A 43 0.72 2.92 -13.88
N PRO A 44 -0.20 3.90 -13.93
CA PRO A 44 -0.98 4.20 -15.13
C PRO A 44 -0.06 4.67 -16.28
N LYS A 45 -0.45 4.40 -17.54
CA LYS A 45 0.42 4.68 -18.71
C LYS A 45 0.41 6.15 -19.13
N ASP A 46 -0.68 6.85 -18.84
CA ASP A 46 -0.91 8.26 -19.17
C ASP A 46 -0.17 9.24 -18.26
N ARG A 47 0.39 8.76 -17.13
CA ARG A 47 1.15 9.57 -16.17
C ARG A 47 2.53 8.94 -15.94
N PRO A 48 3.60 9.46 -16.57
CA PRO A 48 4.93 8.85 -16.50
C PRO A 48 5.62 9.04 -15.14
N LYS A 49 5.20 10.03 -14.36
CA LYS A 49 5.72 10.35 -13.02
C LYS A 49 4.66 11.05 -12.18
N GLY A 50 4.84 11.04 -10.87
CA GLY A 50 3.96 11.71 -9.92
C GLY A 50 3.93 10.97 -8.59
N GLU A 51 3.28 11.59 -7.61
CA GLU A 51 3.06 10.98 -6.30
C GLU A 51 1.87 10.03 -6.35
N VAL A 52 1.90 9.02 -5.47
CA VAL A 52 0.81 8.07 -5.32
C VAL A 52 0.59 7.79 -3.85
N ILE A 53 -0.68 7.72 -3.45
CA ILE A 53 -1.03 7.34 -2.08
C ILE A 53 -1.56 5.91 -2.10
N PHE A 54 -0.94 5.02 -1.31
CA PHE A 54 -1.49 3.69 -1.04
C PHE A 54 -2.27 3.73 0.27
N VAL A 55 -3.52 3.25 0.22
CA VAL A 55 -4.40 3.15 1.40
C VAL A 55 -4.85 1.71 1.57
N ALA A 56 -4.87 1.22 2.80
CA ALA A 56 -5.27 -0.14 3.13
C ALA A 56 -6.30 -0.21 4.27
N THR A 57 -7.09 -1.28 4.21
CA THR A 57 -7.93 -1.76 5.31
C THR A 57 -7.55 -3.21 5.58
N VAL A 58 -7.27 -3.55 6.83
CA VAL A 58 -6.87 -4.89 7.27
C VAL A 58 -7.92 -5.41 8.25
N LEU A 59 -8.49 -6.57 7.94
CA LEU A 59 -9.50 -7.24 8.77
C LEU A 59 -8.87 -8.42 9.49
N GLN A 60 -8.98 -8.48 10.82
CA GLN A 60 -8.64 -9.65 11.62
C GLN A 60 -9.89 -10.45 12.02
N SER A 61 -10.93 -9.75 12.48
CA SER A 61 -12.26 -10.30 12.78
C SER A 61 -13.32 -9.21 12.68
N TYR A 62 -14.62 -9.54 12.72
CA TYR A 62 -15.71 -8.58 12.49
C TYR A 62 -15.64 -7.31 13.36
N GLY A 63 -15.16 -7.44 14.61
CA GLY A 63 -14.97 -6.31 15.52
C GLY A 63 -13.53 -5.79 15.63
N ASN A 64 -12.58 -6.39 14.92
CA ASN A 64 -11.16 -6.03 14.99
C ASN A 64 -10.60 -5.84 13.58
N TYR A 65 -10.51 -4.58 13.19
CA TYR A 65 -9.99 -4.16 11.90
C TYR A 65 -9.29 -2.81 12.00
N TYR A 66 -8.42 -2.55 11.03
CA TYR A 66 -7.69 -1.31 10.87
C TYR A 66 -8.05 -0.73 9.51
N SER A 67 -8.39 0.56 9.43
CA SER A 67 -8.82 1.21 8.20
C SER A 67 -8.18 2.58 8.04
N GLY A 68 -8.03 3.04 6.81
CA GLY A 68 -7.40 4.35 6.54
C GLY A 68 -5.89 4.31 6.75
N ILE A 69 -5.27 3.14 6.70
CA ILE A 69 -3.81 3.02 6.81
C ILE A 69 -3.20 3.60 5.54
N VAL A 70 -2.43 4.68 5.67
CA VAL A 70 -1.66 5.28 4.58
C VAL A 70 -0.24 4.72 4.61
N ALA A 71 0.28 4.33 3.45
CA ALA A 71 1.66 3.85 3.37
C ALA A 71 2.65 4.97 3.67
N GLY A 72 3.58 4.72 4.59
CA GLY A 72 4.74 5.57 4.81
C GLY A 72 5.84 5.30 3.79
N ILE A 73 6.67 6.30 3.55
CA ILE A 73 7.92 6.14 2.80
C ILE A 73 8.95 5.60 3.79
N PRO A 74 9.64 4.47 3.50
CA PRO A 74 10.72 4.03 4.36
C PRO A 74 11.79 5.13 4.44
N PRO A 75 12.42 5.35 5.60
CA PRO A 75 13.51 6.31 5.69
C PRO A 75 14.57 5.97 4.64
N SER A 76 15.12 6.98 3.98
CA SER A 76 16.33 6.82 3.18
C SER A 76 17.46 6.36 4.11
N GLU A 77 18.31 5.44 3.65
CA GLU A 77 19.45 4.88 4.41
C GLU A 77 20.45 5.95 4.92
N GLU A 78 20.27 7.23 4.59
CA GLU A 78 21.12 8.37 4.96
C GLU A 78 20.78 9.02 6.32
N GLN A 79 19.92 8.42 7.15
CA GLN A 79 19.51 8.98 8.46
C GLN A 79 19.81 8.07 9.65
N GLU A 80 20.91 7.30 9.62
CA GLU A 80 21.41 6.56 10.80
C GLU A 80 22.69 7.14 11.45
N ASP A 81 23.36 8.14 10.86
CA ASP A 81 24.63 8.66 11.37
C ASP A 81 24.57 10.14 11.80
N GLU A 82 23.73 10.49 12.78
CA GLU A 82 23.93 11.74 13.55
C GLU A 82 23.28 11.64 14.94
N HIS A 83 23.74 10.66 15.72
CA HIS A 83 23.61 10.71 17.18
C HIS A 83 24.93 10.37 17.87
N GLU A 84 26.00 11.04 17.46
CA GLU A 84 27.14 11.24 18.37
C GLU A 84 26.82 12.45 19.27
N GLY A 85 26.29 12.17 20.47
CA GLY A 85 26.60 13.03 21.62
C GLY A 85 28.10 12.91 21.89
N PRO A 86 28.76 14.02 22.25
CA PRO A 86 28.97 14.22 23.69
C PRO A 86 29.07 15.69 24.09
N TYR A 87 28.17 16.18 24.94
CA TYR A 87 28.45 17.16 26.02
C TYR A 87 27.32 17.11 27.06
#